data_AF-D3QZB9-F1
#
_entry.id   AF-D3QZB9-F1
#
_cell.length_a   1.000
_cell.length_b   1.000
_cell.length_c   1.000
_cell.angle_alpha   90.00
_cell.angle_beta   90.00
_cell.angle_gamma   90.00
#
_symmetry.space_group_name_H-M   'P 1'
#
loop_
_entity.id
_entity.type
_entity.pdbx_description
1 polymer ?
#
loop_
_entity_poly.entity_id
_entity_poly.type
_entity_poly.pdbx_seq_one_letter_code
_entity_poly.pdbx_strand_id
1 'polypeptide(L)'
;MFRPGPQAEGIELNPFAFIQDFFNDNISIYITIINFVLFLLIAFTGCLAMGKWSLYKVIAFSAGLGLAIEVIQLLTARGLFSLADFLLYTLGAFCGGFIFVVARPIFQRLKIVESIR
;
A
#
# COMPACT_ATOMS: atom_id res chain seq x y z
N MET A 1 20.79 15.47 21.47
CA MET A 1 21.18 14.61 20.33
C MET A 1 20.54 13.25 20.57
N PHE A 2 19.33 13.03 20.04
CA PHE A 2 18.63 11.75 20.18
C PHE A 2 19.40 10.71 19.35
N ARG A 3 20.12 9.81 20.01
CA ARG A 3 20.58 8.57 19.37
C ARG A 3 19.40 7.61 19.45
N PRO A 4 18.78 7.19 18.32
CA PRO A 4 17.92 6.04 18.39
C PRO A 4 18.80 4.88 18.87
N GLY A 5 18.35 4.16 19.91
CA GLY A 5 18.93 2.87 20.28
C GLY A 5 18.86 1.91 19.08
N PRO A 6 19.53 0.75 19.14
CA PRO A 6 19.56 -0.18 18.02
C PRO A 6 18.12 -0.65 17.73
N GLN A 7 17.48 -0.02 16.76
CA GLN A 7 16.26 -0.54 16.17
C GLN A 7 16.73 -1.79 15.44
N ALA A 8 16.19 -2.95 15.85
CA ALA A 8 16.62 -4.24 15.33
C ALA A 8 16.70 -4.18 13.80
N GLU A 9 17.91 -4.25 13.25
CA GLU A 9 18.13 -4.46 11.82
C GLU A 9 17.68 -5.90 11.53
N GLY A 10 16.44 -6.05 11.11
CA GLY A 10 15.79 -7.36 11.04
C GLY A 10 14.83 -7.47 9.87
N ILE A 11 14.72 -8.69 9.38
CA ILE A 11 13.75 -9.08 8.37
C ILE A 11 12.70 -9.91 9.10
N GLU A 12 11.49 -9.38 9.22
CA GLU A 12 10.34 -10.10 9.72
C GLU A 12 9.64 -10.81 8.56
N LEU A 13 9.78 -12.13 8.52
CA LEU A 13 9.26 -12.96 7.43
C LEU A 13 7.88 -13.53 7.73
N ASN A 14 7.23 -13.16 8.83
CA ASN A 14 5.89 -13.63 9.13
C ASN A 14 4.87 -12.83 8.30
N PRO A 15 4.22 -13.43 7.27
CA PRO A 15 3.28 -12.72 6.43
C PRO A 15 1.98 -12.34 7.16
N PHE A 16 1.69 -12.98 8.28
CA PHE A 16 0.43 -12.84 9.01
C PHE A 16 0.60 -12.18 10.38
N ALA A 17 1.75 -11.54 10.65
CA ALA A 17 2.00 -10.83 11.91
C ALA A 17 0.90 -9.79 12.19
N PHE A 18 0.43 -9.07 11.16
CA PHE A 18 -0.66 -8.11 11.25
C PHE A 18 -1.98 -8.72 11.78
N ILE A 19 -2.24 -10.02 11.54
CA ILE A 19 -3.44 -10.70 12.05
C ILE A 19 -3.32 -10.89 13.56
N GLN A 20 -2.14 -11.29 14.03
CA GLN A 20 -1.89 -11.47 15.45
C GLN A 20 -1.95 -10.13 16.20
N ASP A 21 -1.42 -9.07 15.59
CA ASP A 21 -1.48 -7.71 16.14
C ASP A 21 -2.91 -7.17 16.20
N PHE A 22 -3.75 -7.52 15.21
CA PHE A 22 -5.18 -7.17 15.20
C PHE A 22 -5.95 -7.71 16.42
N PHE A 23 -5.57 -8.90 16.91
CA PHE A 23 -6.22 -9.51 18.07
C PHE A 23 -5.64 -9.06 19.42
N ASN A 24 -4.40 -8.56 19.44
CA ASN A 24 -3.68 -8.28 20.67
C ASN A 24 -3.57 -6.79 21.04
N ASP A 25 -3.77 -5.83 20.13
CA ASP A 25 -3.53 -4.41 20.45
C ASP A 25 -4.42 -3.38 19.68
N ASN A 26 -5.00 -2.43 20.41
CA ASN A 26 -5.88 -1.39 19.87
C ASN A 26 -5.13 -0.24 19.19
N ILE A 27 -3.85 0.02 19.49
CA ILE A 27 -3.09 1.09 18.82
C ILE A 27 -2.57 0.62 17.45
N SER A 28 -2.19 -0.66 17.35
CA SER A 28 -1.67 -1.25 16.12
C SER A 28 -2.71 -1.25 14.98
N ILE A 29 -3.96 -1.64 15.29
CA ILE A 29 -5.05 -1.70 14.31
C ILE A 29 -5.35 -0.36 13.62
N TYR A 30 -5.30 0.77 14.35
CA TYR A 30 -5.52 2.08 13.74
C TYR A 30 -4.45 2.41 12.71
N ILE A 31 -3.18 2.11 13.02
CA ILE A 31 -2.05 2.34 12.11
C ILE A 31 -2.18 1.43 10.88
N THR A 32 -2.52 0.15 11.09
CA THR A 32 -2.78 -0.81 10.01
C THR A 32 -3.87 -0.31 9.06
N ILE A 33 -5.01 0.15 9.59
CA ILE A 33 -6.13 0.68 8.79
C ILE A 33 -5.72 1.95 8.06
N ILE A 34 -5.02 2.88 8.73
CA ILE A 34 -4.54 4.13 8.11
C ILE A 34 -3.61 3.81 6.94
N ASN A 35 -2.62 2.92 7.14
CA ASN A 35 -1.70 2.52 6.09
C ASN A 35 -2.45 1.87 4.93
N PHE A 36 -3.37 0.94 5.21
CA PHE A 36 -4.19 0.30 4.18
C PHE A 36 -4.97 1.33 3.35
N VAL A 37 -5.66 2.27 4.00
CA VAL A 37 -6.45 3.33 3.32
C VAL A 37 -5.53 4.26 2.53
N LEU A 38 -4.36 4.60 3.07
CA LEU A 38 -3.38 5.45 2.39
C LEU A 38 -2.89 4.79 1.10
N PHE A 39 -2.52 3.51 1.14
CA PHE A 39 -2.10 2.77 -0.06
C PHE A 39 -3.23 2.56 -1.07
N LEU A 40 -4.47 2.39 -0.59
CA LEU A 40 -5.66 2.38 -1.43
C LEU A 40 -5.82 3.70 -2.18
N LEU A 41 -5.73 4.83 -1.48
CA LEU A 41 -5.88 6.15 -2.10
C LEU A 41 -4.74 6.46 -3.07
N ILE A 42 -3.49 6.14 -2.71
CA ILE A 42 -2.32 6.33 -3.59
C ILE A 42 -2.50 5.53 -4.88
N ALA A 43 -2.89 4.26 -4.79
CA ALA A 43 -3.08 3.45 -5.98
C ALA A 43 -4.28 3.89 -6.80
N PHE A 44 -5.39 4.27 -6.17
CA PHE A 44 -6.58 4.77 -6.87
C PHE A 44 -6.28 6.06 -7.65
N THR A 45 -5.63 7.04 -7.00
CA THR A 45 -5.26 8.32 -7.61
C THR A 45 -4.17 8.16 -8.68
N GLY A 46 -3.18 7.30 -8.44
CA GLY A 46 -2.17 6.94 -9.45
C GLY A 46 -2.82 6.26 -10.67
N CYS A 47 -3.83 5.42 -10.44
CA CYS A 47 -4.60 4.81 -11.51
C CYS A 47 -5.39 5.84 -12.32
N LEU A 48 -6.03 6.78 -11.63
CA LEU A 48 -6.78 7.89 -12.23
C LEU A 48 -5.89 8.77 -13.11
N ALA A 49 -4.70 9.15 -12.63
CA ALA A 49 -3.77 10.03 -13.35
C ALA A 49 -3.27 9.45 -14.68
N MET A 50 -3.00 8.15 -14.75
CA MET A 50 -2.53 7.53 -15.99
C MET A 50 -3.67 7.05 -16.92
N GLY A 51 -4.90 6.93 -16.43
CA GLY A 51 -6.14 6.71 -17.19
C GLY A 51 -6.31 5.36 -17.93
N LYS A 52 -5.23 4.60 -18.16
CA LYS A 52 -5.24 3.32 -18.89
C LYS A 52 -4.61 2.19 -18.07
N TRP A 53 -5.41 1.63 -17.16
CA TRP A 53 -5.03 0.48 -16.35
C TRP A 53 -5.80 -0.78 -16.72
N SER A 54 -5.09 -1.89 -16.67
CA SER A 54 -5.59 -3.26 -16.77
C SER A 54 -5.28 -3.98 -15.47
N LEU A 55 -6.01 -5.06 -15.18
CA LEU A 55 -5.88 -5.79 -13.91
C LEU A 55 -4.43 -6.27 -13.64
N TYR A 56 -3.73 -6.76 -14.67
CA TYR A 56 -2.33 -7.18 -14.53
C TYR A 56 -1.38 -6.03 -14.19
N LYS A 57 -1.63 -4.82 -14.72
CA LYS A 57 -0.85 -3.63 -14.37
C LYS A 57 -1.11 -3.21 -12.94
N VAL A 58 -2.36 -3.30 -12.49
CA VAL A 58 -2.71 -3.03 -11.09
C VAL A 58 -1.95 -3.98 -10.18
N ILE A 59 -1.99 -5.29 -10.43
CA ILE A 59 -1.26 -6.29 -9.62
C ILE A 59 0.24 -5.97 -9.57
N ALA A 60 0.87 -5.74 -10.73
CA ALA A 60 2.30 -5.43 -10.80
C ALA A 60 2.66 -4.11 -10.08
N PHE A 61 1.82 -3.09 -10.22
CA PHE A 61 2.01 -1.80 -9.55
C PHE A 61 1.83 -1.91 -8.05
N SER A 62 0.79 -2.61 -7.57
CA SER A 62 0.54 -2.81 -6.15
C SER A 62 1.67 -3.58 -5.46
N ALA A 63 2.14 -4.67 -6.07
CA ALA A 63 3.28 -5.44 -5.55
C ALA A 63 4.59 -4.63 -5.62
N GLY A 64 4.83 -3.92 -6.73
CA GLY A 64 6.01 -3.06 -6.87
C GLY A 64 6.04 -1.91 -5.86
N LEU A 65 4.89 -1.30 -5.59
CA LEU A 65 4.75 -0.20 -4.66
C LEU A 65 4.91 -0.66 -3.20
N GLY A 66 4.30 -1.80 -2.82
CA GLY A 66 4.53 -2.41 -1.50
C GLY A 66 6.01 -2.76 -1.27
N LEU A 67 6.65 -3.37 -2.27
CA LEU A 67 8.06 -3.77 -2.18
C LEU A 67 8.99 -2.57 -2.12
N ALA A 68 8.72 -1.52 -2.92
CA ALA A 68 9.53 -0.31 -2.93
C ALA A 68 9.54 0.39 -1.55
N ILE A 69 8.41 0.42 -0.85
CA ILE A 69 8.31 1.04 0.48
C ILE A 69 9.15 0.27 1.49
N GLU A 70 8.99 -1.06 1.56
CA GLU A 70 9.76 -1.91 2.45
C GLU A 70 11.28 -1.82 2.19
N VAL A 71 11.68 -1.80 0.91
CA VAL A 71 13.08 -1.61 0.53
C VAL A 71 13.59 -0.23 0.95
N ILE A 72 12.81 0.84 0.78
CA ILE A 72 13.21 2.19 1.22
C ILE A 72 13.32 2.24 2.75
N GLN A 73 12.40 1.62 3.48
CA GLN A 73 12.44 1.56 4.95
C GLN A 73 13.69 0.83 5.44
N LEU A 74 14.03 -0.30 4.79
CA LEU A 74 15.25 -1.06 5.05
C LEU A 74 16.51 -0.24 4.74
N LEU A 75 16.59 0.39 3.57
CA LEU A 75 17.75 1.18 3.15
C LEU A 75 17.95 2.45 3.98
N THR A 76 16.87 3.03 4.50
CA THR A 76 16.93 4.26 5.32
C THR A 76 17.09 3.97 6.81
N ALA A 77 17.17 2.69 7.21
CA ALA A 77 17.24 2.25 8.60
C ALA A 77 16.13 2.88 9.47
N ARG A 78 14.95 3.09 8.88
CA ARG A 78 13.78 3.71 9.55
C ARG A 78 12.80 2.69 10.11
N GLY A 79 13.04 1.41 9.87
CA GLY A 79 12.18 0.31 10.32
C GLY A 79 12.72 -1.06 9.91
N LEU A 80 11.98 -2.10 10.29
CA LEU A 80 12.20 -3.48 9.91
C LEU A 80 11.58 -3.73 8.53
N PHE A 81 12.18 -4.63 7.74
CA PHE A 81 11.51 -5.17 6.56
C PHE A 81 10.48 -6.19 7.05
N SER A 82 9.19 -5.94 6.83
CA SER A 82 8.10 -6.79 7.30
C SER A 82 7.28 -7.34 6.14
N LEU A 83 7.21 -8.67 6.06
CA LEU A 83 6.39 -9.34 5.06
C LEU A 83 4.89 -9.08 5.29
N ALA A 84 4.48 -8.87 6.54
CA ALA A 84 3.11 -8.48 6.88
C ALA A 84 2.77 -7.09 6.34
N ASP A 85 3.68 -6.12 6.50
CA ASP A 85 3.51 -4.76 6.00
C ASP A 85 3.56 -4.71 4.48
N PHE A 86 4.49 -5.44 3.85
CA PHE A 86 4.51 -5.66 2.40
C PHE A 86 3.14 -6.11 1.87
N LEU A 87 2.54 -7.12 2.52
CA LEU A 87 1.24 -7.65 2.13
C LEU A 87 0.13 -6.63 2.37
N LEU A 88 0.14 -5.93 3.50
CA LEU A 88 -0.84 -4.89 3.81
C LEU A 88 -0.82 -3.77 2.76
N TYR A 89 0.35 -3.27 2.40
CA TYR A 89 0.51 -2.20 1.41
C TYR A 89 0.12 -2.68 0.02
N THR A 90 0.52 -3.90 -0.34
CA THR A 90 0.14 -4.53 -1.61
C THR A 90 -1.37 -4.72 -1.71
N LEU A 91 -2.04 -5.16 -0.64
CA LEU A 91 -3.49 -5.34 -0.60
C LEU A 91 -4.23 -4.00 -0.67
N GLY A 92 -3.79 -3.00 0.09
CA GLY A 92 -4.34 -1.64 0.03
C GLY A 92 -4.25 -1.09 -1.39
N ALA A 93 -3.05 -1.13 -1.98
CA ALA A 93 -2.83 -0.66 -3.35
C ALA A 93 -3.64 -1.46 -4.40
N PHE A 94 -3.77 -2.78 -4.22
CA PHE A 94 -4.56 -3.63 -5.12
C PHE A 94 -6.03 -3.25 -5.07
N CYS A 95 -6.60 -3.09 -3.88
CA CYS A 95 -7.98 -2.64 -3.70
C CYS A 95 -8.23 -1.28 -4.37
N GLY A 96 -7.32 -0.31 -4.20
CA GLY A 96 -7.41 1.00 -4.83
C GLY A 96 -7.43 0.94 -6.35
N GLY A 97 -6.49 0.19 -6.95
CA GLY A 97 -6.44 0.00 -8.40
C GLY A 97 -7.61 -0.83 -8.94
N PHE A 98 -8.07 -1.82 -8.19
CA PHE A 98 -9.23 -2.65 -8.55
C PHE A 98 -10.52 -1.81 -8.58
N ILE A 99 -10.76 -0.99 -7.55
CA ILE A 99 -11.87 -0.04 -7.52
C ILE A 99 -11.83 0.87 -8.76
N PHE A 100 -10.65 1.38 -9.13
CA PHE A 100 -10.52 2.20 -10.33
C PHE A 100 -10.89 1.42 -11.60
N VAL A 101 -10.38 0.20 -11.78
CA VAL A 101 -10.65 -0.63 -12.97
C VAL A 101 -12.15 -0.92 -13.11
N VAL A 102 -12.83 -1.22 -12.00
CA VAL A 102 -14.29 -1.49 -11.99
C VAL A 102 -15.10 -0.21 -12.20
N ALA A 103 -14.68 0.91 -11.63
CA ALA A 103 -15.38 2.20 -11.75
C ALA A 103 -15.07 2.96 -13.06
N ARG A 104 -13.99 2.58 -13.77
CA ARG A 104 -13.58 3.15 -15.04
C ARG A 104 -14.71 3.35 -16.07
N PRO A 105 -15.57 2.37 -16.38
CA PRO A 105 -16.68 2.56 -17.32
C PRO A 105 -17.64 3.68 -16.89
N ILE A 106 -17.83 3.88 -15.59
CA ILE A 106 -18.66 4.97 -15.04
C ILE A 106 -17.93 6.31 -15.21
N PHE A 107 -16.64 6.38 -14.86
CA PHE A 107 -15.85 7.61 -15.01
C PHE A 107 -15.70 8.08 -16.45
N GLN A 108 -15.65 7.15 -17.41
CA GLN A 108 -15.64 7.46 -18.84
C GLN A 108 -16.97 8.06 -19.31
N ARG A 109 -18.10 7.55 -18.80
CA ARG A 109 -19.43 8.10 -19.10
C ARG A 109 -19.63 9.51 -18.52
N LEU A 110 -19.04 9.76 -17.35
CA LEU A 110 -19.11 11.05 -16.67
C LEU A 110 -18.06 12.07 -17.17
N LYS A 111 -17.23 11.73 -18.17
CA LYS A 111 -16.10 12.55 -18.68
C LYS A 111 -15.09 13.01 -17.62
N ILE A 112 -15.11 12.41 -16.43
CA ILE A 112 -14.20 12.77 -15.32
C ILE A 112 -12.74 12.53 -15.72
N VAL A 113 -12.48 11.46 -16.50
CA VAL A 113 -11.13 11.11 -16.95
C VAL A 113 -10.61 12.06 -18.03
N GLU A 114 -11.48 12.65 -18.84
CA GLU A 114 -11.09 13.62 -19.88
C GLU A 114 -10.80 15.00 -19.28
N SER A 115 -11.44 15.36 -18.16
CA SER A 115 -11.25 16.65 -17.49
C SER A 115 -9.95 16.73 -16.67
N ILE A 116 -9.33 15.60 -16.32
CA ILE A 116 -8.11 15.55 -15.47
C ILE A 116 -6.83 15.58 -16.32
N ARG A 117 -6.94 15.47 -17.64
CA ARG A 117 -5.81 15.42 -18.59
C ARG A 117 -5.61 16.74 -19.30
#